data_AF-A0AA86JSY0-F1
#
_entry.id   AF-A0AA86JSY0-F1
#
_cell.length_a   1.000
_cell.length_b   1.000
_cell.length_c   1.000
_cell.angle_alpha   90.00
_cell.angle_beta   90.00
_cell.angle_gamma   90.00
#
_symmetry.space_group_name_H-M   'P 1'
#
loop_
_entity.id
_entity.type
_entity.pdbx_description
1 polymer ?
#
loop_
_entity_poly.entity_id
_entity_poly.type
_entity_poly.pdbx_seq_one_letter_code
_entity_poly.pdbx_strand_id
1 'polypeptide(L)' 'MLIFNHNIYVLIKNVNDLIGLIGNVGFPVAISAYLLIRLEKQMRSLSSSINKLNTIISTKLGIVIDTGDSDHVA' A
#
# COMPACT_ATOMS: atom_id res chain seq x y z
N MET A 1 21.48 33.35 -34.70
CA MET A 1 20.10 32.87 -34.98
C MET A 1 19.96 31.35 -34.83
N LEU A 2 20.86 30.53 -35.40
CA LEU A 2 20.75 29.05 -35.35
C LEU A 2 20.94 28.42 -33.95
N ILE A 3 21.83 28.97 -33.12
CA ILE A 3 22.12 28.43 -31.76
C ILE A 3 20.88 28.48 -30.85
N PHE A 4 20.05 29.52 -31.00
CA PHE A 4 18.85 29.71 -30.18
C PHE A 4 17.79 28.63 -30.47
N ASN A 5 17.64 28.23 -31.74
CA ASN A 5 16.70 27.18 -32.13
C ASN A 5 17.13 25.80 -31.60
N HIS A 6 18.43 25.49 -31.64
CA HIS A 6 18.97 24.26 -31.08
C HIS A 6 18.71 24.13 -29.57
N ASN A 7 18.91 25.21 -28.80
CA ASN A 7 18.71 25.20 -27.35
C ASN A 7 17.23 24.97 -26.98
N ILE A 8 16.30 25.57 -27.74
CA ILE A 8 14.86 25.37 -27.58
C ILE A 8 14.47 23.91 -27.89
N TYR A 9 15.02 23.30 -28.94
CA TYR A 9 14.76 21.90 -29.26
C TYR A 9 15.23 20.94 -28.14
N VAL A 10 16.41 21.19 -27.58
CA VAL A 10 16.96 20.41 -26.46
C VAL A 10 16.08 20.54 -25.22
N LEU A 11 15.61 21.75 -24.90
CA LEU A 11 14.68 21.97 -23.79
C LEU A 11 13.39 21.15 -23.95
N ILE A 12 12.76 21.23 -25.12
CA ILE A 12 11.50 20.51 -25.41
C ILE A 12 11.70 18.99 -25.31
N LYS A 13 12.82 18.47 -25.82
CA LYS A 13 13.15 17.04 -25.70
C LYS A 13 13.23 16.60 -24.23
N ASN A 14 13.97 17.33 -23.39
CA ASN A 14 14.12 16.99 -21.98
C ASN A 14 12.78 16.98 -21.22
N VAL A 15 11.90 17.95 -21.52
CA VAL A 15 10.55 18.01 -20.93
C VAL A 15 9.70 16.82 -21.38
N ASN A 16 9.76 16.43 -22.65
CA ASN A 16 9.02 15.29 -23.16
C ASN A 16 9.51 13.96 -22.56
N ASP A 17 10.82 13.81 -22.38
CA ASP A 17 11.40 12.62 -21.73
C ASP A 17 10.94 12.51 -20.26
N LEU A 18 10.86 13.64 -19.53
CA LEU A 18 10.32 13.68 -18.18
C LEU A 18 8.83 13.30 -18.14
N ILE A 19 8.03 13.83 -19.05
CA ILE A 19 6.60 13.48 -19.17
C ILE A 19 6.44 11.99 -19.48
N GLY A 20 7.25 11.45 -20.38
CA GLY A 20 7.26 10.03 -20.71
C GLY A 20 7.61 9.14 -19.52
N LEU A 21 8.61 9.53 -18.73
CA LEU A 21 8.99 8.83 -17.50
C LEU A 21 7.84 8.83 -16.49
N ILE A 22 7.25 10.01 -16.21
CA ILE A 22 6.12 10.15 -15.28
C ILE A 22 4.91 9.35 -15.78
N GLY A 23 4.63 9.35 -17.07
CA GLY A 23 3.54 8.57 -17.65
C GLY A 23 3.73 7.06 -17.50
N ASN A 24 4.96 6.57 -17.75
CA ASN A 24 5.27 5.14 -17.72
C ASN A 24 5.34 4.57 -16.29
N VAL A 25 5.79 5.37 -15.31
CA VAL A 25 5.88 4.91 -13.90
C VAL A 25 4.69 5.35 -13.06
N GLY A 26 4.09 6.50 -13.35
CA GLY A 26 3.04 7.09 -12.54
C GLY A 26 1.75 6.26 -12.52
N PHE A 27 1.36 5.68 -13.67
CA PHE A 27 0.16 4.84 -13.74
C PHE A 27 0.31 3.52 -12.97
N PRO A 28 1.37 2.71 -13.21
CA PRO A 28 1.60 1.51 -12.39
C PRO A 28 1.74 1.84 -10.90
N VAL A 29 2.42 2.92 -10.53
CA VAL A 29 2.58 3.35 -9.13
C VAL A 29 1.25 3.70 -8.48
N ALA A 30 0.39 4.45 -9.17
CA ALA A 30 -0.95 4.78 -8.65
C ALA A 30 -1.80 3.52 -8.43
N ILE A 31 -1.74 2.57 -9.36
CA ILE A 31 -2.41 1.27 -9.22
C ILE A 31 -1.85 0.51 -8.02
N SER A 32 -0.53 0.37 -7.91
CA SER A 32 0.11 -0.31 -6.79
C SER A 32 -0.26 0.33 -5.45
N ALA A 33 -0.25 1.66 -5.35
CA ALA A 33 -0.65 2.37 -4.14
C ALA A 33 -2.10 2.05 -3.75
N TYR A 34 -3.04 2.10 -4.72
CA TYR A 34 -4.43 1.71 -4.48
C TYR A 34 -4.56 0.25 -4.02
N LEU A 35 -3.85 -0.67 -4.67
CA LEU A 35 -3.86 -2.09 -4.32
C LEU A 35 -3.31 -2.34 -2.92
N LEU A 36 -2.23 -1.66 -2.53
CA LEU A 36 -1.65 -1.77 -1.18
C LEU A 36 -2.65 -1.33 -0.11
N ILE A 37 -3.30 -0.18 -0.31
CA ILE A 37 -4.34 0.33 0.61
C ILE A 37 -5.52 -0.66 0.69
N ARG A 38 -5.94 -1.23 -0.44
CA ARG A 38 -7.02 -2.22 -0.46
C ARG A 38 -6.60 -3.53 0.23
N LEU A 39 -5.36 -3.95 0.08
CA LEU A 39 -4.82 -5.17 0.69
C LEU A 39 -4.77 -5.02 2.22
N GLU A 40 -4.31 -3.87 2.74
CA GLU A 40 -4.33 -3.58 4.18
C GLU A 40 -5.73 -3.75 4.79
N LYS A 41 -6.76 -3.20 4.11
CA LYS A 41 -8.16 -3.35 4.54
C LYS A 41 -8.59 -4.80 4.60
N GLN A 42 -8.21 -5.61 3.61
CA GLN A 42 -8.53 -7.04 3.59
C GLN A 42 -7.83 -7.80 4.72
N MET A 43 -6.56 -7.50 5.01
CA MET A 43 -5.82 -8.13 6.12
C MET A 43 -6.45 -7.80 7.48
N ARG A 44 -6.84 -6.54 7.71
CA ARG A 44 -7.56 -6.13 8.92
C ARG A 44 -8.89 -6.88 9.07
N SER A 45 -9.64 -7.03 7.98
CA SER A 45 -10.89 -7.79 7.97
C SER A 45 -10.67 -9.27 8.30
N LEU A 46 -9.61 -9.87 7.74
CA LEU A 46 -9.24 -11.25 8.00
C LEU A 46 -8.86 -11.47 9.47
N SER A 47 -8.01 -10.59 10.02
CA SER A 47 -7.64 -10.62 11.45
C SER A 47 -8.86 -10.50 12.35
N SER A 48 -9.80 -9.59 12.04
CA SER A 48 -11.05 -9.48 12.78
C SER A 48 -11.90 -10.76 12.70
N SER A 49 -11.95 -11.40 11.52
CA SER A 49 -12.68 -12.65 11.32
C SER A 49 -12.08 -13.80 12.14
N ILE A 50 -10.74 -13.89 12.20
CA ILE A 50 -10.03 -14.87 13.01
C ILE A 50 -10.29 -14.64 14.51
N ASN A 51 -10.19 -13.40 14.98
CA ASN A 51 -10.46 -13.09 16.39
C ASN A 51 -11.89 -13.43 16.78
N LYS A 52 -12.88 -13.09 15.93
CA LYS A 52 -14.28 -13.47 16.15
C LYS A 52 -14.46 -14.98 16.21
N LEU A 53 -13.80 -15.72 15.31
CA LEU A 53 -13.85 -17.18 15.33
C LEU A 53 -13.26 -17.75 16.63
N ASN A 54 -12.10 -17.27 17.05
CA ASN A 54 -11.48 -17.67 18.33
C ASN A 54 -12.40 -17.40 19.52
N THR A 55 -13.04 -16.22 19.57
CA THR A 55 -14.03 -15.89 20.60
C THR A 55 -15.23 -16.84 20.57
N ILE A 56 -15.79 -17.12 19.39
CA ILE A 56 -16.91 -18.06 19.26
C ILE A 56 -16.50 -19.45 19.78
N ILE A 57 -15.34 -19.96 19.39
CA ILE A 57 -14.83 -21.25 19.84
C ILE A 57 -14.66 -21.27 21.36
N SER A 58 -14.05 -20.23 21.93
CA SER A 58 -13.85 -20.07 23.38
C SER A 58 -15.17 -20.10 24.14
N THR A 59 -16.13 -19.28 23.72
CA THR A 59 -17.45 -19.17 24.38
C THR A 59 -18.28 -20.44 24.24
N LYS A 60 -18.24 -21.10 23.07
CA LYS A 60 -19.07 -22.29 22.80
C LYS A 60 -18.53 -23.56 23.47
N LEU A 61 -17.22 -23.62 23.75
CA LEU A 61 -16.57 -24.75 24.40
C LEU A 61 -16.34 -24.53 25.91
N GLY A 62 -16.63 -23.33 26.44
CA GLY A 62 -16.34 -23.00 27.84
C GLY A 62 -14.84 -22.93 28.17
N ILE A 63 -13.99 -22.89 27.13
CA ILE A 63 -12.54 -22.78 27.26
C ILE A 63 -12.21 -21.30 27.13
N VAL A 64 -11.82 -20.63 28.22
CA VAL A 64 -11.21 -19.29 28.13
C VAL A 64 -9.87 -19.49 27.42
N ILE A 65 -9.76 -19.07 26.16
CA ILE A 65 -8.48 -19.05 25.47
C ILE A 65 -7.74 -17.85 26.03
N ASP A 66 -6.86 -18.09 27.00
CA ASP A 66 -5.93 -17.08 27.52
C ASP A 66 -4.99 -16.70 26.38
N THR A 67 -5.34 -15.66 25.63
CA THR A 67 -4.41 -14.94 24.76
C THR A 67 -3.47 -14.20 25.70
N GLY A 68 -2.50 -14.92 26.25
CA GLY A 68 -1.51 -14.37 27.18
C GLY A 68 -0.75 -13.22 26.53
N ASP A 69 -1.25 -12.02 26.75
CA ASP A 69 -0.44 -10.82 26.86
C ASP A 69 -0.08 -10.71 28.34
N SER A 70 0.94 -11.47 28.75
CA SER A 70 1.53 -11.33 30.06
C SER A 70 2.29 -10.01 30.06
N ASP A 71 1.56 -8.92 30.31
CA ASP A 71 2.11 -7.68 30.84
C ASP A 71 2.88 -8.05 32.11
N HIS A 72 4.18 -8.28 31.93
CA HIS A 72 5.14 -8.34 33.02
C HIS A 72 5.23 -6.94 33.63
N VAL A 73 4.32 -6.67 34.56
CA VAL A 73 4.48 -5.62 35.56
C VAL A 73 5.63 -6.02 36.47
N ALA A 74 6.72 -5.26 36.40
CA ALA A 74 7.74 -5.15 37.44
C ALA A 74 8.16 -3.68 37.55
#